data_AF-A0AAD7I5Z0-F1
#
_entry.id   AF-A0AAD7I5Z0-F1
#
_cell.length_a   1.000
_cell.length_b   1.000
_cell.length_c   1.000
_cell.angle_alpha   90.00
_cell.angle_beta   90.00
_cell.angle_gamma   90.00
#
_symmetry.space_group_name_H-M   'P 1'
#
loop_
_entity.id
_entity.type
_entity.pdbx_description
1 polymer ?
#
loop_
_entity_poly.entity_id
_entity_poly.type
_entity_poly.pdbx_seq_one_letter_code
_entity_poly.pdbx_strand_id
1 'polypeptide(L)'
;MSRTLFCKCLQFGWGKYLEPVSFCLERLGDINQWEGSDHPTSWPTVYLAHSLKLKERLGIYKALQFLGDFFLQEKDEVTSISLFTLTLEGFTEMDVHRSRAECMIRIGDISNKHGDFLKALKLWEQARPLFERSSQAKSIQHINERLAGIGQDVKEQHKMTLAPLTELNAPVGMVEELDKDLSEDESENEEARLVAV
;
A
#
# COMPACT_ATOMS: atom_id res chain seq x y z
N MET A 1 1.78 33.37 -17.79
CA MET A 1 2.95 32.94 -18.59
C MET A 1 4.03 32.26 -17.74
N SER A 2 4.08 32.50 -16.42
CA SER A 2 5.12 31.99 -15.51
C SER A 2 5.00 30.50 -15.19
N ARG A 3 3.78 29.96 -14.99
CA ARG A 3 3.57 28.52 -14.69
C ARG A 3 4.10 27.58 -15.79
N THR A 4 3.92 27.95 -17.05
CA THR A 4 4.32 27.12 -18.21
C THR A 4 5.82 27.15 -18.51
N LEU A 5 6.49 28.30 -18.30
CA LEU A 5 7.95 28.40 -18.40
C LEU A 5 8.66 27.71 -17.23
N PHE A 6 8.10 27.84 -16.02
CA PHE A 6 8.62 27.19 -14.81
C PHE A 6 8.51 25.66 -14.91
N CYS A 7 7.36 25.13 -15.38
CA CYS A 7 7.18 23.70 -15.66
C CYS A 7 8.15 23.15 -16.70
N LYS A 8 8.44 23.89 -17.78
CA LYS A 8 9.34 23.43 -18.85
C LYS A 8 10.79 23.27 -18.36
N CYS A 9 11.32 24.23 -17.60
CA CYS A 9 12.68 24.10 -17.05
C CYS A 9 12.77 23.00 -15.97
N LEU A 10 11.71 22.81 -15.17
CA LEU A 10 11.64 21.72 -14.19
C LEU A 10 11.54 20.34 -14.87
N GLN A 11 10.79 20.20 -15.97
CA GLN A 11 10.68 18.94 -16.72
C GLN A 11 12.04 18.38 -17.16
N PHE A 12 12.97 19.24 -17.57
CA PHE A 12 14.30 18.82 -18.06
C PHE A 12 15.26 18.37 -16.96
N GLY A 13 15.07 18.78 -15.70
CA GLY A 13 15.94 18.37 -14.58
C GLY A 13 15.32 17.36 -13.61
N TRP A 14 13.99 17.24 -13.61
CA TRP A 14 13.23 16.67 -12.50
C TRP A 14 12.16 15.68 -12.94
N GLY A 15 12.22 15.15 -14.17
CA GLY A 15 11.13 14.42 -14.85
C GLY A 15 10.22 13.53 -13.98
N LYS A 16 10.77 12.71 -13.07
CA LYS A 16 9.98 11.83 -12.17
C LYS A 16 9.37 12.53 -10.94
N TYR A 17 9.85 13.72 -10.57
CA TYR A 17 9.49 14.47 -9.36
C TYR A 17 8.73 15.78 -9.66
N LEU A 18 8.33 16.02 -10.91
CA LEU A 18 7.80 17.32 -11.34
C LEU A 18 6.58 17.78 -10.53
N GLU A 19 5.61 16.90 -10.33
CA GLU A 19 4.38 17.15 -9.57
C GLU A 19 4.64 17.38 -8.06
N PRO A 20 5.40 16.50 -7.37
CA PRO A 20 5.75 16.78 -5.97
C PRO A 20 6.57 18.07 -5.78
N VAL A 21 7.43 18.39 -6.74
CA VAL A 21 8.33 19.55 -6.64
C VAL A 21 7.60 20.84 -6.92
N SER A 22 6.67 20.85 -7.88
CA SER A 22 5.80 22.01 -8.10
C SER A 22 4.95 22.29 -6.85
N PHE A 23 4.38 21.26 -6.23
CA PHE A 23 3.66 21.36 -4.96
C PHE A 23 4.55 21.95 -3.86
N CYS A 24 5.76 21.43 -3.67
CA CYS A 24 6.67 21.93 -2.66
C CYS A 24 7.10 23.37 -2.89
N LEU A 25 7.33 23.78 -4.14
CA LEU A 25 7.68 25.16 -4.48
C LEU A 25 6.50 26.12 -4.28
N GLU A 26 5.28 25.69 -4.57
CA GLU A 26 4.06 26.44 -4.26
C GLU A 26 3.94 26.66 -2.75
N ARG A 27 4.10 25.58 -1.96
CA ARG A 27 4.03 25.66 -0.49
C ARG A 27 5.16 26.48 0.13
N LEU A 28 6.36 26.45 -0.45
CA LEU A 28 7.44 27.35 -0.05
C LEU A 28 7.18 28.81 -0.43
N GLY A 29 6.49 29.07 -1.54
CA GLY A 29 6.06 30.42 -1.92
C GLY A 29 5.09 31.02 -0.89
N ASP A 30 4.25 30.17 -0.29
CA ASP A 30 3.29 30.55 0.74
C ASP A 30 3.88 30.56 2.16
N ILE A 31 5.20 30.41 2.34
CA ILE A 31 5.85 30.34 3.65
C ILE A 31 5.58 31.59 4.51
N ASN A 32 5.42 32.75 3.88
CA ASN A 32 5.11 34.00 4.56
C ASN A 32 3.68 34.06 5.10
N GLN A 33 2.79 33.17 4.64
CA GLN A 33 1.41 33.03 5.08
C GLN A 33 1.24 31.90 6.12
N TRP A 34 2.33 31.23 6.52
CA TRP A 34 2.29 30.25 7.60
C TRP A 34 2.13 30.98 8.94
N GLU A 35 0.90 31.35 9.29
CA GLU A 35 0.59 31.83 10.63
C GLU A 35 0.54 30.64 11.60
N GLY A 36 1.56 30.55 12.45
CA GLY A 36 1.71 29.48 13.43
C GLY A 36 2.72 28.39 13.03
N SER A 37 3.19 27.66 14.02
CA SER A 37 4.29 26.68 13.90
C SER A 37 3.91 25.36 13.22
N ASP A 38 2.65 25.16 12.84
CA ASP A 38 2.10 23.81 12.64
C ASP A 38 1.35 23.64 11.31
N HIS A 39 1.93 24.13 10.21
CA HIS A 39 1.46 23.67 8.90
C HIS A 39 2.00 22.24 8.68
N PRO A 40 1.17 21.18 8.58
CA PRO A 40 1.67 19.79 8.57
C PRO A 40 2.59 19.48 7.38
N THR A 41 2.45 20.22 6.28
CA THR A 41 3.31 20.13 5.08
C THR A 41 4.57 20.97 5.14
N SER A 42 4.77 21.80 6.16
CA SER A 42 5.92 22.71 6.22
C SER A 42 7.24 21.95 6.23
N TRP A 43 7.37 20.98 7.14
CA TRP A 43 8.62 20.25 7.32
C TRP A 43 8.93 19.27 6.18
N PRO A 44 7.99 18.47 5.61
CA PRO A 44 8.30 17.60 4.48
C PRO A 44 8.69 18.40 3.23
N THR A 45 8.07 19.57 3.05
CA THR A 45 8.36 20.48 1.93
C THR A 45 9.76 21.07 2.04
N VAL A 46 10.13 21.59 3.22
CA VAL A 46 11.48 22.11 3.47
C VAL A 46 12.51 21.00 3.37
N TYR A 47 12.20 19.82 3.90
CA TYR A 47 13.08 18.65 3.83
C TYR A 47 13.31 18.17 2.39
N LEU A 48 12.26 18.17 1.54
CA LEU A 48 12.38 17.87 0.13
C LEU A 48 13.33 18.87 -0.55
N ALA A 49 13.06 20.17 -0.41
CA ALA A 49 13.89 21.22 -1.02
C ALA A 49 15.36 21.16 -0.59
N HIS A 50 15.61 20.88 0.69
CA HIS A 50 16.96 20.70 1.21
C HIS A 50 17.65 19.47 0.60
N SER A 51 16.97 18.32 0.60
CA SER A 51 17.50 17.06 0.05
C SER A 51 17.81 17.16 -1.44
N LEU A 52 16.99 17.91 -2.19
CA LEU A 52 17.19 18.18 -3.60
C LEU A 52 18.42 19.05 -3.86
N LYS A 53 18.62 20.09 -3.05
CA LYS A 53 19.82 20.95 -3.13
C LYS A 53 21.10 20.13 -2.88
N LEU A 54 21.04 19.19 -1.94
CA LEU A 54 22.15 18.29 -1.63
C LEU A 54 22.24 17.08 -2.58
N LYS A 55 21.26 16.89 -3.47
CA LYS A 55 21.11 15.71 -4.34
C LYS A 55 21.11 14.39 -3.58
N GLU A 56 20.62 14.40 -2.34
CA GLU A 56 20.52 13.23 -1.49
C GLU A 56 19.27 12.42 -1.84
N ARG A 57 19.45 11.32 -2.58
CA ARG A 57 18.32 10.47 -3.03
C ARG A 57 17.48 9.94 -1.89
N LEU A 58 18.12 9.50 -0.79
CA LEU A 58 17.39 8.98 0.37
C LEU A 58 16.47 10.03 0.98
N GLY A 59 16.99 11.24 1.17
CA GLY A 59 16.24 12.36 1.71
C GLY A 59 15.08 12.78 0.82
N ILE A 60 15.28 12.77 -0.51
CA ILE A 60 14.21 13.04 -1.48
C ILE A 60 13.06 12.04 -1.30
N TYR A 61 13.34 10.73 -1.31
CA TYR A 61 12.29 9.72 -1.20
C TYR A 61 11.61 9.71 0.18
N LYS A 62 12.35 9.97 1.26
CA LYS A 62 11.74 10.15 2.59
C LYS A 62 10.82 11.36 2.64
N ALA A 63 11.23 12.49 2.09
CA ALA A 63 10.38 13.68 2.05
C ALA A 63 9.09 13.43 1.25
N LEU A 64 9.19 12.73 0.11
CA LEU A 64 8.04 12.31 -0.69
C LEU A 64 7.13 11.33 0.06
N GLN A 65 7.69 10.43 0.87
CA GLN A 65 6.92 9.49 1.69
C GLN A 65 6.08 10.26 2.71
N PHE A 66 6.68 11.25 3.39
CA PHE A 66 5.96 12.10 4.35
C PHE A 66 4.91 13.00 3.70
N LEU A 67 5.16 13.49 2.49
CA LEU A 67 4.13 14.18 1.70
C LEU A 67 2.98 13.23 1.37
N GLY A 68 3.27 11.97 1.02
CA GLY A 68 2.25 10.94 0.80
C GLY A 68 1.37 10.70 2.03
N ASP A 69 1.97 10.65 3.22
CA ASP A 69 1.24 10.54 4.49
C ASP A 69 0.34 11.77 4.73
N PHE A 70 0.82 12.98 4.39
CA PHE A 70 0.01 14.20 4.48
C PHE A 70 -1.21 14.16 3.54
N PHE A 71 -1.01 13.82 2.27
CA PHE A 71 -2.14 13.73 1.32
C PHE A 71 -3.16 12.67 1.74
N LEU A 72 -2.71 11.60 2.42
CA LEU A 72 -3.60 10.63 3.02
C LEU A 72 -4.46 11.23 4.14
N GLN A 73 -3.91 12.15 4.95
CA GLN A 73 -4.67 12.87 5.98
C GLN A 73 -5.68 13.84 5.37
N GLU A 74 -5.32 14.50 4.27
CA GLU A 74 -6.21 15.37 3.48
C GLU A 74 -7.25 14.61 2.64
N LYS A 75 -7.28 13.27 2.73
CA LYS A 75 -8.16 12.37 1.95
C LYS A 75 -7.92 12.42 0.44
N ASP A 76 -6.78 12.93 -0.01
CA ASP A 76 -6.33 12.80 -1.40
C ASP A 76 -5.55 11.49 -1.56
N GLU A 77 -6.30 10.40 -1.66
CA GLU A 77 -5.77 9.06 -1.76
C GLU A 77 -5.07 8.81 -3.11
N VAL A 78 -5.48 9.51 -4.18
CA VAL A 78 -4.88 9.37 -5.53
C VAL A 78 -3.46 9.92 -5.54
N THR A 79 -3.26 11.14 -5.03
CA THR A 79 -1.93 11.74 -4.92
C THR A 79 -1.06 10.98 -3.94
N SER A 80 -1.64 10.53 -2.81
CA SER A 80 -0.95 9.71 -1.81
C SER A 80 -0.43 8.39 -2.39
N ILE A 81 -1.27 7.63 -3.11
CA ILE A 81 -0.85 6.39 -3.80
C ILE A 81 0.26 6.66 -4.80
N SER A 82 0.16 7.74 -5.57
CA SER A 82 1.17 8.11 -6.57
C SER A 82 2.53 8.38 -5.91
N LEU A 83 2.54 9.12 -4.81
CA LEU A 83 3.75 9.40 -4.02
C LEU A 83 4.33 8.14 -3.37
N PHE A 84 3.49 7.29 -2.78
CA PHE A 84 3.94 6.03 -2.20
C PHE A 84 4.49 5.06 -3.24
N THR A 85 3.93 5.04 -4.45
CA THR A 85 4.43 4.21 -5.56
C THR A 85 5.80 4.70 -6.02
N LEU A 86 5.94 6.02 -6.24
CA LEU A 86 7.22 6.62 -6.63
C LEU A 86 8.32 6.38 -5.58
N THR A 87 7.98 6.50 -4.30
CA THR A 87 8.93 6.27 -3.20
C THR A 87 9.26 4.80 -3.01
N LEU A 88 8.29 3.91 -3.23
CA LEU A 88 8.51 2.46 -3.22
C LEU A 88 9.51 2.03 -4.29
N GLU A 89 9.40 2.55 -5.51
CA GLU A 89 10.40 2.33 -6.57
C GLU A 89 11.78 2.82 -6.14
N GLY A 90 11.86 4.06 -5.64
CA GLY A 90 13.11 4.66 -5.17
C GLY A 90 13.79 3.87 -4.04
N PHE A 91 13.03 3.47 -3.03
CA PHE A 91 13.54 2.66 -1.93
C PHE A 91 13.89 1.24 -2.36
N THR A 92 13.26 0.71 -3.41
CA THR A 92 13.63 -0.58 -4.00
C THR A 92 14.97 -0.48 -4.71
N GLU A 93 15.21 0.58 -5.49
CA GLU A 93 16.51 0.83 -6.13
C GLU A 93 17.64 1.04 -5.11
N MET A 94 17.33 1.63 -3.96
CA MET A 94 18.30 1.93 -2.89
C MET A 94 18.43 0.84 -1.82
N ASP A 95 17.67 -0.25 -1.95
CA ASP A 95 17.57 -1.35 -0.99
C ASP A 95 17.19 -0.95 0.45
N VAL A 96 16.35 0.09 0.58
CA VAL A 96 15.88 0.60 1.89
C VAL A 96 14.64 -0.18 2.33
N HIS A 97 14.86 -1.35 2.93
CA HIS A 97 13.80 -2.29 3.27
C HIS A 97 12.69 -1.71 4.15
N ARG A 98 13.05 -0.96 5.20
CA ARG A 98 12.07 -0.38 6.15
C ARG A 98 11.08 0.54 5.44
N SER A 99 11.58 1.55 4.74
CA SER A 99 10.72 2.56 4.11
C SER A 99 9.93 1.98 2.95
N ARG A 100 10.50 1.01 2.21
CA ARG A 100 9.76 0.24 1.21
C ARG A 100 8.55 -0.48 1.83
N ALA A 101 8.75 -1.15 2.97
CA ALA A 101 7.69 -1.86 3.67
C ALA A 101 6.60 -0.91 4.21
N GLU A 102 6.99 0.26 4.70
CA GLU A 102 6.05 1.31 5.14
C GLU A 102 5.18 1.80 3.97
N CYS A 103 5.76 2.08 2.79
CA CYS A 103 4.98 2.45 1.60
C CYS A 103 3.99 1.34 1.20
N MET A 104 4.41 0.06 1.27
CA MET A 104 3.53 -1.08 0.97
C MET A 104 2.36 -1.17 1.94
N ILE A 105 2.59 -0.97 3.24
CA ILE A 105 1.52 -0.91 4.24
C ILE A 105 0.54 0.20 3.90
N ARG A 106 1.02 1.41 3.60
CA ARG A 106 0.14 2.56 3.32
C ARG A 106 -0.75 2.32 2.10
N ILE A 107 -0.19 1.81 1.00
CA ILE A 107 -0.96 1.46 -0.21
C ILE A 107 -1.96 0.33 0.11
N GLY A 108 -1.55 -0.65 0.92
CA GLY A 108 -2.43 -1.73 1.38
C GLY A 108 -3.59 -1.23 2.23
N ASP A 109 -3.32 -0.30 3.16
CA ASP A 109 -4.32 0.32 4.03
C ASP A 109 -5.36 1.10 3.20
N ILE A 110 -4.92 1.83 2.16
CA ILE A 110 -5.82 2.51 1.21
C ILE A 110 -6.64 1.49 0.41
N SER A 111 -6.01 0.42 -0.08
CA SER A 111 -6.70 -0.63 -0.85
C SER A 111 -7.76 -1.35 0.00
N ASN A 112 -7.46 -1.60 1.28
CA ASN A 112 -8.39 -2.19 2.23
C ASN A 112 -9.64 -1.31 2.44
N LYS A 113 -9.46 0.01 2.57
CA LYS A 113 -10.57 0.97 2.68
C LYS A 113 -11.50 0.96 1.47
N HIS A 114 -10.97 0.66 0.28
CA HIS A 114 -11.74 0.57 -0.96
C HIS A 114 -12.39 -0.81 -1.19
N GLY A 115 -12.20 -1.77 -0.27
CA GLY A 115 -12.72 -3.13 -0.41
C GLY A 115 -11.86 -4.05 -1.27
N ASP A 116 -10.68 -3.60 -1.71
CA ASP A 116 -9.72 -4.43 -2.46
C ASP A 116 -8.87 -5.29 -1.51
N PHE A 117 -9.52 -6.18 -0.77
CA PHE A 117 -8.89 -7.00 0.28
C PHE A 117 -7.73 -7.85 -0.22
N LEU A 118 -7.86 -8.45 -1.42
CA LEU A 118 -6.81 -9.26 -2.02
C LEU A 118 -5.53 -8.46 -2.31
N LYS A 119 -5.70 -7.21 -2.76
CA LYS A 119 -4.57 -6.31 -3.04
C LYS A 119 -3.89 -5.88 -1.74
N ALA A 120 -4.67 -5.54 -0.72
CA ALA A 120 -4.16 -5.19 0.61
C ALA A 120 -3.37 -6.35 1.23
N LEU A 121 -3.92 -7.56 1.20
CA LEU A 121 -3.30 -8.77 1.73
C LEU A 121 -1.94 -9.03 1.07
N LYS A 122 -1.90 -9.02 -0.27
CA LYS A 122 -0.65 -9.21 -1.03
C LYS A 122 0.42 -8.18 -0.66
N LEU A 123 0.03 -6.92 -0.47
CA LEU A 123 0.97 -5.85 -0.10
C LEU A 123 1.51 -6.02 1.33
N TRP A 124 0.66 -6.41 2.29
CA TRP A 124 1.07 -6.64 3.67
C TRP A 124 1.94 -7.89 3.83
N GLU A 125 1.63 -8.98 3.12
CA GLU A 125 2.47 -10.17 3.10
C GLU A 125 3.87 -9.88 2.55
N GLN A 126 3.97 -9.06 1.50
CA GLN A 126 5.26 -8.65 0.95
C GLN A 126 6.02 -7.67 1.87
N ALA A 127 5.31 -6.86 2.66
CA ALA A 127 5.92 -5.94 3.62
C ALA A 127 6.54 -6.67 4.83
N ARG A 128 5.96 -7.80 5.24
CA ARG A 128 6.41 -8.57 6.41
C ARG A 128 7.91 -8.97 6.38
N PRO A 129 8.44 -9.65 5.35
CA PRO A 129 9.85 -10.05 5.32
C PRO A 129 10.80 -8.84 5.28
N LEU A 130 10.34 -7.70 4.75
CA LEU A 130 11.13 -6.47 4.75
C LEU A 130 11.25 -5.86 6.16
N PHE A 131 10.19 -5.93 6.96
CA PHE A 131 10.26 -5.51 8.37
C PHE A 131 11.10 -6.45 9.22
N GLU A 132 11.05 -7.76 8.96
CA GLU A 132 11.92 -8.76 9.60
C GLU A 132 13.40 -8.44 9.35
N ARG A 133 13.78 -8.16 8.08
CA ARG A 133 15.16 -7.74 7.74
C ARG A 133 15.58 -6.44 8.43
N SER A 134 14.63 -5.51 8.64
CA SER A 134 14.89 -4.24 9.34
C SER A 134 14.80 -4.33 10.86
N SER A 135 14.60 -5.53 11.43
CA SER A 135 14.44 -5.76 12.87
C SER A 135 13.29 -4.98 13.54
N GLN A 136 12.20 -4.74 12.80
CA GLN A 136 11.05 -3.98 13.30
C GLN A 136 9.91 -4.88 13.78
N ALA A 137 10.07 -5.45 14.97
CA ALA A 137 9.08 -6.35 15.59
C ALA A 137 7.68 -5.73 15.75
N LYS A 138 7.60 -4.45 16.14
CA LYS A 138 6.32 -3.73 16.30
C LYS A 138 5.55 -3.62 14.99
N SER A 139 6.26 -3.34 13.88
CA SER A 139 5.63 -3.23 12.56
C SER A 139 5.10 -4.57 12.07
N ILE A 140 5.79 -5.68 12.39
CA ILE A 140 5.32 -7.04 12.08
C ILE A 140 4.04 -7.34 12.86
N GLN A 141 3.99 -6.98 14.15
CA GLN A 141 2.78 -7.13 14.95
C GLN A 141 1.61 -6.36 14.32
N HIS A 142 1.81 -5.11 13.93
CA HIS A 142 0.77 -4.34 13.27
C HIS A 142 0.35 -4.91 11.91
N ILE A 143 1.23 -5.61 11.17
CA ILE A 143 0.84 -6.35 9.96
C ILE A 143 -0.05 -7.53 10.32
N ASN A 144 0.31 -8.30 11.35
CA ASN A 144 -0.46 -9.46 11.78
C ASN A 144 -1.86 -9.07 12.26
N GLU A 145 -1.98 -7.96 13.00
CA GLU A 145 -3.27 -7.41 13.43
C GLU A 145 -4.15 -7.02 12.23
N ARG A 146 -3.57 -6.37 11.21
CA ARG A 146 -4.28 -6.05 9.96
C ARG A 146 -4.73 -7.30 9.19
N LEU A 147 -3.87 -8.30 9.07
CA LEU A 147 -4.21 -9.57 8.41
C LEU A 147 -5.33 -10.32 9.14
N ALA A 148 -5.30 -10.32 10.47
CA ALA A 148 -6.38 -10.90 11.27
C ALA A 148 -7.71 -10.15 11.10
N GLY A 149 -7.66 -8.81 10.98
CA GLY A 149 -8.83 -7.97 10.72
C GLY A 149 -9.52 -8.28 9.39
N ILE A 150 -8.76 -8.36 8.28
CA ILE A 150 -9.34 -8.73 6.97
C ILE A 150 -10.03 -10.10 7.01
N GLY A 151 -9.45 -11.07 7.73
CA GLY A 151 -10.06 -12.40 7.88
C GLY A 151 -11.44 -12.36 8.56
N GLN A 152 -11.72 -11.35 9.39
CA GLN A 152 -13.04 -11.11 9.96
C GLN A 152 -13.95 -10.37 8.98
N ASP A 153 -13.44 -9.34 8.29
CA ASP A 153 -14.21 -8.56 7.32
C ASP A 153 -14.68 -9.40 6.12
N VAL A 154 -13.83 -10.30 5.61
CA VAL A 154 -14.19 -11.24 4.54
C VAL A 154 -15.23 -12.26 5.00
N LYS A 155 -15.13 -12.74 6.25
CA LYS A 155 -16.14 -13.63 6.84
C LYS A 155 -17.49 -12.93 7.00
N GLU A 156 -17.48 -11.66 7.44
CA GLU A 156 -18.70 -10.84 7.57
C GLU A 156 -19.30 -10.49 6.21
N GLN A 157 -18.50 -10.20 5.17
CA GLN A 157 -19.01 -10.04 3.81
C GLN A 157 -19.63 -11.34 3.26
N HIS A 158 -19.00 -12.49 3.50
CA HIS A 158 -19.57 -13.79 3.11
C HIS A 158 -20.87 -14.10 3.86
N LYS A 159 -20.95 -13.77 5.16
CA LYS A 159 -22.18 -13.87 5.96
C LYS A 159 -23.30 -12.95 5.49
N MET A 160 -23.00 -11.68 5.17
CA MET A 160 -23.96 -10.74 4.59
C MET A 160 -24.43 -11.15 3.19
N THR A 161 -23.61 -11.86 2.42
CA THR A 161 -24.00 -12.38 1.09
C THR A 161 -24.87 -13.63 1.22
N LEU A 162 -24.70 -14.41 2.30
CA LEU A 162 -25.54 -15.59 2.62
C LEU A 162 -26.85 -15.23 3.33
N ALA A 163 -26.92 -14.14 4.10
CA ALA A 163 -28.12 -13.71 4.82
C ALA A 163 -29.37 -13.50 3.94
N PRO A 164 -29.29 -12.91 2.71
CA PRO A 164 -30.44 -12.83 1.82
C PRO A 164 -30.84 -14.19 1.21
N LEU A 165 -29.98 -15.21 1.26
CA LEU A 165 -30.30 -16.55 0.76
C LEU A 165 -30.97 -17.43 1.83
N THR A 166 -30.77 -17.14 3.13
CA THR A 166 -31.42 -17.88 4.22
C THR A 166 -32.82 -17.37 4.58
N GLU A 167 -33.19 -16.13 4.23
CA GLU A 167 -34.57 -15.63 4.43
C GLU A 167 -35.55 -16.02 3.31
N LEU A 168 -35.06 -16.68 2.24
CA LEU A 168 -35.89 -17.14 1.14
C LEU A 168 -35.87 -18.66 0.96
N ASN A 169 -35.96 -19.44 2.05
CA ASN A 169 -36.51 -20.79 1.91
C ASN A 169 -37.03 -21.40 3.23
N ALA A 170 -38.35 -21.44 3.36
CA ALA A 170 -39.03 -22.66 3.75
C ALA A 170 -40.24 -22.83 2.81
N PRO A 171 -40.59 -24.06 2.38
CA PRO A 171 -40.31 -25.32 3.06
C PRO A 171 -39.60 -26.39 2.21
N VAL A 172 -38.86 -27.24 2.93
CA VAL A 172 -38.68 -28.69 2.75
C VAL A 172 -38.88 -29.22 1.33
N GLY A 173 -37.78 -29.42 0.63
CA GLY A 173 -37.73 -30.22 -0.58
C GLY A 173 -36.35 -30.11 -1.22
N MET A 174 -35.55 -31.17 -1.08
CA MET A 174 -34.33 -31.45 -1.86
C MET A 174 -33.07 -30.63 -1.47
N VAL A 175 -32.40 -31.06 -0.40
CA VAL A 175 -30.94 -30.90 -0.27
C VAL A 175 -30.37 -32.28 0.09
N GLU A 176 -30.35 -33.17 -0.90
CA GLU A 176 -29.29 -34.17 -1.02
C GLU A 176 -28.37 -33.68 -2.13
N GLU A 177 -27.08 -33.95 -1.97
CA GLU A 177 -25.97 -33.66 -2.88
C GLU A 177 -25.43 -32.22 -2.87
N LEU A 178 -24.42 -32.00 -2.02
CA LEU A 178 -23.05 -31.81 -2.51
C LEU A 178 -22.10 -31.81 -1.30
N ASP A 179 -21.79 -33.00 -0.81
CA ASP A 179 -20.69 -33.26 0.12
C ASP A 179 -19.95 -34.49 -0.37
N LYS A 180 -19.09 -34.28 -1.37
CA LYS A 180 -18.05 -35.20 -1.87
C LYS A 180 -17.29 -34.47 -2.97
N ASP A 181 -16.07 -34.04 -2.68
CA ASP A 181 -14.96 -33.91 -3.65
C ASP A 181 -13.68 -33.35 -2.99
N LEU A 182 -13.41 -33.67 -1.71
CA LEU A 182 -12.15 -33.23 -1.06
C LEU A 182 -11.48 -34.29 -0.15
N SER A 183 -11.79 -35.58 -0.32
CA SER A 183 -10.96 -36.63 0.29
C SER A 183 -11.08 -37.92 -0.51
N GLU A 184 -10.11 -38.14 -1.40
CA GLU A 184 -9.60 -39.43 -1.90
C GLU A 184 -8.95 -39.16 -3.27
N ASP A 185 -7.64 -38.86 -3.28
CA ASP A 185 -6.79 -39.14 -4.45
C ASP A 185 -5.28 -38.90 -4.16
N GLU A 186 -4.78 -39.39 -3.02
CA GLU A 186 -3.34 -39.69 -2.88
C GLU A 186 -3.12 -41.00 -2.11
N SER A 187 -3.66 -42.11 -2.61
CA SER A 187 -3.26 -43.45 -2.16
C SER A 187 -3.27 -44.53 -3.25
N GLU A 188 -3.00 -44.18 -4.51
CA GLU A 188 -2.78 -45.18 -5.58
C GLU A 188 -1.54 -44.85 -6.43
N ASN A 189 -0.37 -44.76 -5.78
CA ASN A 189 0.91 -44.75 -6.51
C ASN A 189 1.97 -45.66 -5.88
N GLU A 190 1.56 -46.83 -5.36
CA GLU A 190 2.50 -47.86 -4.89
C GLU A 190 2.43 -49.19 -5.68
N GLU A 191 1.46 -49.40 -6.59
CA GLU A 191 1.32 -50.71 -7.29
C GLU A 191 1.70 -50.74 -8.78
N ALA A 192 2.10 -49.63 -9.40
CA ALA A 192 2.40 -49.59 -10.85
C ALA A 192 3.89 -49.47 -11.23
N ARG A 193 4.85 -49.69 -10.33
CA ARG A 193 6.29 -49.73 -10.67
C ARG A 193 7.05 -51.01 -10.31
N LEU A 194 6.35 -52.07 -9.90
CA LEU A 194 6.93 -53.43 -9.77
C LEU A 194 6.63 -54.36 -10.96
N VAL A 195 6.06 -53.85 -12.06
CA VAL A 195 5.93 -54.61 -13.31
C VAL A 195 6.47 -53.79 -14.49
N ALA A 196 7.78 -53.55 -14.45
CA ALA A 196 8.58 -53.29 -15.65
C ALA A 196 9.88 -54.10 -15.50
N VAL A 197 9.81 -55.32 -16.01
CA VAL A 197 10.95 -56.08 -16.55
C VAL A 197 11.61 -55.27 -17.65
#